data_AF-A0A0Q4EP57-F1
#
_entry.id   AF-A0A0Q4EP57-F1
#
_cell.length_a   1.000
_cell.length_b   1.000
_cell.length_c   1.000
_cell.angle_alpha   90.00
_cell.angle_beta   90.00
_cell.angle_gamma   90.00
#
_symmetry.space_group_name_H-M   'P 1'
#
loop_
_entity.id
_entity.type
_entity.pdbx_description
1 polymer ?
#
loop_
_entity_poly.entity_id
_entity_poly.type
_entity_poly.pdbx_seq_one_letter_code
_entity_poly.pdbx_strand_id
1 'polypeptide(L)'
;MLFLRQELLGWREKDNSKLYTHEEVRKRLGLVNVDITKFACWPKLEELRHLANSIKHGEGKSSKELLQIAPHLFEIGGRANGWPISGRVYTPLLGEDIFVNPAHIREYVGALKQYWMELGDALAKGA
;
A
#
# COMPACT_ATOMS: atom_id res chain seq x y z
N MET A 1 1.75 5.04 18.73
CA MET A 1 1.90 6.42 18.25
C MET A 1 0.60 6.84 17.59
N LEU A 2 0.04 7.99 17.97
CA LEU A 2 -1.10 8.59 17.27
C LEU A 2 -0.54 9.69 16.36
N PHE A 3 -0.77 9.59 15.06
CA PHE A 3 -0.39 10.61 14.09
C PHE A 3 -1.65 11.09 13.40
N LEU A 4 -2.12 12.25 13.81
CA LEU A 4 -3.40 12.81 13.39
C LEU A 4 -3.18 13.89 12.34
N ARG A 5 -4.23 14.22 11.60
CA ARG A 5 -4.17 15.28 10.59
C ARG A 5 -3.78 16.63 11.18
N GLN A 6 -4.07 16.88 12.45
CA GLN A 6 -3.68 18.11 13.17
C GLN A 6 -2.17 18.25 13.33
N GLU A 7 -1.41 17.16 13.26
CA GLU A 7 0.06 17.21 13.31
C GLU A 7 0.66 17.65 11.97
N LEU A 8 -0.13 17.60 10.89
CA LEU A 8 0.23 18.10 9.57
C LEU A 8 -0.36 19.47 9.30
N LEU A 9 -1.64 19.68 9.61
CA LEU A 9 -2.39 20.89 9.28
C LEU A 9 -2.52 21.81 10.49
N GLY A 10 -2.22 23.09 10.30
CA GLY A 10 -2.42 24.08 11.35
C GLY A 10 -3.91 24.30 11.66
N TRP A 11 -4.20 24.92 12.81
CA TRP A 11 -5.59 25.14 13.24
C TRP A 11 -6.46 25.92 12.24
N ARG A 12 -5.86 26.81 11.42
CA ARG A 12 -6.54 27.57 10.35
C ARG A 12 -6.84 26.74 9.10
N GLU A 13 -6.18 25.60 8.95
CA GLU A 13 -6.26 24.73 7.78
C GLU A 13 -7.13 23.49 8.03
N LYS A 14 -7.57 23.31 9.28
CA LYS A 14 -8.27 22.11 9.76
C LYS A 14 -9.50 21.75 8.92
N ASP A 15 -10.25 22.73 8.43
CA ASP A 15 -11.48 22.49 7.67
C ASP A 15 -11.28 22.57 6.15
N ASN A 16 -10.04 22.78 5.69
CA ASN A 16 -9.72 22.87 4.27
C ASN A 16 -9.51 21.47 3.66
N SER A 17 -10.59 20.89 3.15
CA SER A 17 -10.57 19.56 2.51
C SER A 17 -9.63 19.43 1.31
N LYS A 18 -9.27 20.56 0.66
CA LYS A 18 -8.30 20.56 -0.46
C LYS A 18 -6.90 20.11 -0.03
N LEU A 19 -6.59 20.16 1.27
CA LEU A 19 -5.31 19.74 1.84
C LEU A 19 -5.30 18.26 2.24
N TYR A 20 -6.41 17.53 2.04
CA TYR A 20 -6.52 16.12 2.44
C TYR A 20 -5.99 15.19 1.35
N THR A 21 -4.82 15.53 0.80
CA THR A 21 -4.21 14.82 -0.33
C THR A 21 -2.89 14.19 0.08
N HIS A 22 -2.51 13.09 -0.56
CA HIS A 22 -1.22 12.44 -0.32
C HIS A 22 -0.04 13.35 -0.68
N GLU A 23 -0.22 14.21 -1.68
CA GLU A 23 0.79 15.19 -2.10
C GLU A 23 1.09 16.19 -1.00
N GLU A 24 0.05 16.70 -0.32
CA GLU A 24 0.23 17.65 0.78
C GLU A 24 0.92 17.00 1.98
N VAL A 25 0.58 15.74 2.30
CA VAL A 25 1.28 14.97 3.34
C VAL A 25 2.77 14.85 3.01
N ARG A 26 3.10 14.44 1.78
CA ARG A 26 4.49 14.30 1.33
C ARG A 26 5.24 15.63 1.39
N LYS A 27 4.61 16.71 0.92
CA LYS A 27 5.19 18.05 0.94
C LYS A 27 5.54 18.48 2.36
N ARG A 28 4.63 18.32 3.32
CA ARG A 28 4.85 18.74 4.72
C ARG A 28 5.88 17.88 5.43
N LEU A 29 5.88 16.57 5.22
CA LEU A 29 6.94 15.69 5.73
C LEU A 29 8.31 16.06 5.13
N GLY A 30 8.35 16.45 3.85
CA GLY A 30 9.55 16.94 3.20
C GLY A 30 10.13 18.21 3.85
N LEU A 31 9.30 19.10 4.40
CA LEU A 31 9.76 20.29 5.12
C LEU A 31 10.55 19.96 6.40
N VAL A 32 10.32 18.78 6.98
CA VAL A 32 11.06 18.27 8.14
C VAL A 32 12.08 17.19 7.75
N ASN A 33 12.51 17.18 6.47
CA ASN A 33 13.47 16.22 5.91
C ASN A 33 13.04 14.75 6.00
N VAL A 34 11.74 14.47 6.09
CA VAL A 34 11.20 13.11 6.09
C VAL A 34 10.69 12.76 4.70
N ASP A 35 11.37 11.81 4.06
CA ASP A 35 10.96 11.26 2.78
C ASP A 35 10.45 9.82 2.95
N ILE A 36 9.12 9.68 3.02
CA ILE A 36 8.44 8.39 3.20
C ILE A 36 8.66 7.42 2.03
N THR A 37 9.06 7.92 0.85
CA THR A 37 9.29 7.07 -0.33
C THR A 37 10.57 6.24 -0.21
N LYS A 38 11.46 6.63 0.71
CA LYS A 38 12.71 5.92 1.02
C LYS A 38 12.55 4.87 2.11
N PHE A 39 11.37 4.76 2.72
CA PHE A 39 11.12 3.77 3.76
C PHE A 39 11.19 2.36 3.19
N ALA A 40 11.75 1.42 3.95
CA ALA A 40 11.93 0.06 3.49
C ALA A 40 10.58 -0.64 3.21
N CYS A 41 9.52 -0.27 3.94
CA CYS A 41 8.17 -0.77 3.69
C CYS A 41 7.48 -0.17 2.45
N TRP A 42 8.01 0.93 1.88
CA TRP A 42 7.32 1.72 0.85
C TRP A 42 6.92 0.92 -0.40
N PRO A 43 7.78 0.06 -0.99
CA PRO A 43 7.40 -0.73 -2.16
C PRO A 43 6.19 -1.63 -1.92
N LYS A 44 6.11 -2.25 -0.73
CA LYS A 44 4.99 -3.15 -0.37
C LYS A 44 3.70 -2.38 -0.09
N LEU A 45 3.78 -1.13 0.39
CA LEU A 45 2.61 -0.26 0.52
C LEU A 45 2.10 0.26 -0.83
N GLU A 46 3.00 0.54 -1.77
CA GLU A 46 2.59 0.87 -3.15
C GLU A 46 1.92 -0.32 -3.83
N GLU A 47 2.45 -1.53 -3.66
CA GLU A 47 1.78 -2.77 -4.07
C GLU A 47 0.36 -2.86 -3.49
N LEU A 48 0.20 -2.66 -2.17
CA LEU A 48 -1.11 -2.66 -1.52
C LEU A 48 -2.07 -1.59 -2.09
N ARG A 49 -1.56 -0.39 -2.38
CA ARG A 49 -2.35 0.70 -2.97
C ARG A 49 -2.86 0.31 -4.35
N HIS A 50 -2.00 -0.26 -5.19
CA HIS A 50 -2.39 -0.75 -6.52
C HIS A 50 -3.38 -1.92 -6.41
N LEU A 51 -3.14 -2.87 -5.50
CA LEU A 51 -4.04 -3.99 -5.25
C LEU A 51 -5.44 -3.52 -4.84
N ALA A 52 -5.54 -2.61 -3.86
CA ALA A 52 -6.82 -2.07 -3.41
C ALA A 52 -7.56 -1.33 -4.54
N ASN A 53 -6.83 -0.56 -5.35
CA ASN A 53 -7.41 0.14 -6.50
C ASN A 53 -7.90 -0.83 -7.57
N SER A 54 -7.15 -1.89 -7.88
CA SER A 54 -7.54 -2.92 -8.84
C SER A 54 -8.76 -3.69 -8.37
N ILE A 55 -8.83 -4.06 -7.09
CA ILE A 55 -10.02 -4.72 -6.51
C ILE A 55 -11.26 -3.81 -6.59
N LYS A 56 -11.09 -2.51 -6.32
CA LYS A 56 -12.21 -1.56 -6.28
C LYS A 56 -12.74 -1.19 -7.67
N HIS A 57 -11.84 -0.97 -8.62
CA HIS A 57 -12.18 -0.39 -9.93
C HIS A 57 -12.21 -1.41 -11.05
N GLY A 58 -11.74 -2.62 -10.81
CA GLY A 58 -11.61 -3.63 -11.84
C GLY A 58 -10.58 -3.26 -12.92
N GLU A 59 -10.85 -3.72 -14.14
CA GLU A 59 -9.83 -3.91 -15.15
C GLU A 59 -9.49 -2.54 -15.72
N GLY A 60 -8.19 -2.23 -15.72
CA GLY A 60 -7.76 -0.92 -16.14
C GLY A 60 -6.30 -0.66 -15.82
N LYS A 61 -5.96 0.63 -15.76
CA LYS A 61 -4.59 1.10 -15.57
C LYS A 61 -3.95 0.50 -14.30
N SER A 62 -4.67 0.53 -13.17
CA SER A 62 -4.16 0.02 -11.89
C SER A 62 -3.87 -1.49 -11.92
N SER A 63 -4.69 -2.28 -12.61
CA SER A 63 -4.49 -3.73 -12.75
C SER A 63 -3.28 -4.05 -13.62
N LYS A 64 -3.09 -3.31 -14.72
CA LYS A 64 -1.89 -3.42 -15.58
C LYS A 64 -0.61 -3.02 -14.84
N GLU A 65 -0.66 -1.94 -14.05
CA GLU A 65 0.46 -1.50 -13.21
C GLU A 65 0.76 -2.53 -12.11
N LEU A 66 -0.28 -3.10 -11.49
CA LEU A 66 -0.14 -4.14 -10.47
C LEU A 66 0.56 -5.39 -11.02
N LEU A 67 0.20 -5.84 -12.23
CA LEU A 67 0.84 -6.97 -12.89
C LEU A 67 2.34 -6.73 -13.12
N GLN A 68 2.76 -5.49 -13.38
CA GLN A 68 4.17 -5.16 -13.57
C GLN A 68 4.95 -5.16 -12.25
N ILE A 69 4.37 -4.63 -11.17
CA ILE A 69 5.08 -4.50 -9.88
C ILE A 69 4.95 -5.74 -8.99
N ALA A 70 3.88 -6.52 -9.14
CA ALA A 70 3.55 -7.66 -8.30
C ALA A 70 2.92 -8.81 -9.10
N PRO A 71 3.67 -9.39 -10.07
CA PRO A 71 3.17 -10.48 -10.92
C PRO A 71 2.75 -11.72 -10.11
N HIS A 72 3.38 -11.94 -8.96
CA HIS A 72 3.06 -13.04 -8.04
C HIS A 72 1.60 -13.03 -7.55
N LEU A 73 0.90 -11.88 -7.59
CA LEU A 73 -0.52 -11.79 -7.27
C LEU A 73 -1.43 -12.32 -8.38
N PHE A 74 -0.90 -12.55 -9.58
CA PHE A 74 -1.64 -13.09 -10.73
C PHE A 74 -1.30 -14.55 -10.99
N GLU A 75 -0.53 -15.17 -10.10
CA GLU A 75 -0.10 -16.55 -10.16
C GLU A 75 -0.74 -17.34 -9.02
N ILE A 76 -1.32 -18.49 -9.34
CA ILE A 76 -1.68 -19.50 -8.34
C ILE A 76 -0.47 -20.40 -8.18
N GLY A 77 0.01 -20.50 -6.95
CA GLY A 77 0.92 -21.56 -6.52
C GLY A 77 0.32 -22.28 -5.32
N GLY A 78 0.19 -23.60 -5.40
CA GLY A 78 -0.33 -24.37 -4.28
C GLY A 78 -0.66 -25.82 -4.61
N ARG A 79 -1.59 -26.40 -3.85
CA ARG A 79 -2.14 -27.73 -4.10
C ARG A 79 -3.66 -27.68 -4.03
N ALA A 80 -4.35 -28.29 -4.99
CA ALA A 80 -5.77 -28.64 -4.83
C ALA A 80 -5.92 -30.16 -4.89
N ASN A 81 -6.65 -30.72 -3.93
CA ASN A 81 -6.84 -32.18 -3.80
C ASN A 81 -5.52 -32.97 -3.82
N GLY A 82 -4.45 -32.39 -3.26
CA GLY A 82 -3.12 -33.01 -3.23
C GLY A 82 -2.26 -32.82 -4.48
N TRP A 83 -2.83 -32.32 -5.58
CA TRP A 83 -2.12 -32.07 -6.84
C TRP A 83 -1.53 -30.66 -6.88
N PRO A 84 -0.26 -30.49 -7.32
CA PRO A 84 0.32 -29.17 -7.49
C PRO A 84 -0.47 -28.41 -8.56
N ILE A 85 -0.83 -27.17 -8.25
CA ILE A 85 -1.40 -26.22 -9.20
C ILE A 85 -0.40 -25.07 -9.32
N SER A 86 0.00 -24.80 -10.55
CA SER A 86 0.76 -23.63 -10.94
C SER A 86 0.14 -23.07 -12.20
N GLY A 87 -0.15 -21.77 -12.23
CA GLY A 87 -0.66 -21.14 -13.44
C GLY A 87 -1.12 -19.72 -13.20
N ARG A 88 -1.35 -18.99 -14.29
CA ARG A 88 -2.00 -17.69 -14.23
C ARG A 88 -3.41 -17.89 -13.67
N VAL A 89 -3.83 -17.03 -12.75
CA VAL A 89 -5.21 -16.99 -12.31
C VAL A 89 -6.05 -16.65 -13.54
N TYR A 90 -7.03 -17.48 -13.87
CA TYR A 90 -8.03 -17.17 -14.88
C TYR A 90 -9.39 -17.25 -14.21
N THR A 91 -10.07 -16.11 -14.07
CA THR A 91 -11.43 -16.00 -13.56
C THR A 91 -11.66 -16.67 -12.19
N PRO A 92 -11.21 -16.08 -11.07
CA PRO A 92 -11.81 -16.45 -9.79
C PRO A 92 -13.32 -16.14 -9.86
N LEU A 93 -14.16 -16.91 -9.16
CA LEU A 93 -15.63 -16.74 -9.14
C LEU A 93 -16.07 -15.28 -8.87
N LEU A 94 -15.20 -14.49 -8.25
CA LEU A 94 -15.25 -13.03 -8.11
C LEU A 94 -13.82 -12.47 -8.26
N GLY A 95 -13.61 -11.47 -9.12
CA GLY A 95 -12.34 -10.75 -9.26
C GLY A 95 -11.64 -10.91 -10.63
N GLU A 96 -10.50 -10.23 -10.78
CA GLU A 96 -9.80 -10.06 -12.07
C GLU A 96 -8.41 -10.68 -12.07
N ASP A 97 -8.36 -12.00 -12.17
CA ASP A 97 -7.11 -12.75 -12.24
C ASP A 97 -6.13 -12.46 -11.07
N ILE A 98 -6.64 -11.91 -9.96
CA ILE A 98 -5.86 -11.61 -8.77
C ILE A 98 -6.14 -12.68 -7.72
N PHE A 99 -5.07 -13.24 -7.16
CA PHE A 99 -5.08 -14.23 -6.09
C PHE A 99 -4.36 -13.69 -4.86
N VAL A 100 -5.17 -13.29 -3.86
CA VAL A 100 -4.67 -12.89 -2.54
C VAL A 100 -4.85 -14.05 -1.57
N ASN A 101 -3.76 -14.43 -0.90
CA ASN A 101 -3.81 -15.46 0.14
C ASN A 101 -3.53 -14.83 1.54
N PRO A 102 -3.75 -15.59 2.63
CA PRO A 102 -3.52 -15.09 3.98
C PRO A 102 -2.07 -14.66 4.27
N ALA A 103 -1.07 -15.19 3.56
CA ALA A 103 0.32 -14.75 3.71
C ALA A 103 0.53 -13.34 3.16
N HIS A 104 -0.02 -13.02 1.97
CA HIS A 104 0.01 -11.68 1.42
C HIS A 104 -0.62 -10.65 2.37
N ILE A 105 -1.75 -10.98 3.00
CA ILE A 105 -2.38 -10.12 4.01
C ILE A 105 -1.45 -9.86 5.20
N ARG A 106 -0.76 -10.90 5.70
CA ARG A 106 0.20 -10.74 6.81
C ARG A 106 1.39 -9.86 6.42
N GLU A 107 1.87 -9.97 5.18
CA GLU A 107 2.93 -9.09 4.66
C GLU A 107 2.50 -7.63 4.64
N TYR A 108 1.30 -7.33 4.15
CA TYR A 108 0.75 -5.96 4.15
C TYR A 108 0.57 -5.41 5.56
N VAL A 109 0.09 -6.23 6.50
CA VAL A 109 0.01 -5.84 7.92
C VAL A 109 1.40 -5.52 8.48
N GLY A 110 2.41 -6.32 8.13
CA GLY A 110 3.81 -6.07 8.49
C GLY A 110 4.31 -4.73 7.96
N ALA A 111 4.11 -4.48 6.66
CA ALA A 111 4.52 -3.23 6.01
C ALA A 111 3.83 -2.00 6.61
N LEU A 112 2.54 -2.09 6.95
CA LEU A 112 1.80 -1.01 7.61
C LEU A 112 2.35 -0.70 9.00
N LYS A 113 2.67 -1.73 9.80
CA LYS A 113 3.31 -1.53 11.10
C LYS A 113 4.69 -0.90 10.96
N GLN A 114 5.48 -1.40 10.00
CA GLN A 114 6.82 -0.90 9.72
C GLN A 114 6.82 0.56 9.30
N TYR A 115 5.87 0.99 8.47
CA TYR A 115 5.70 2.39 8.12
C TYR A 115 5.59 3.31 9.34
N TRP A 116 4.77 2.93 10.33
CA TRP A 116 4.61 3.75 11.53
C TRP A 116 5.85 3.76 12.41
N MET A 117 6.63 2.68 12.43
CA MET A 117 7.92 2.64 13.12
C MET A 117 8.94 3.55 12.43
N GLU A 118 9.11 3.42 11.10
CA GLU A 118 10.05 4.24 10.33
C GLU A 118 9.66 5.73 10.36
N LEU A 119 8.36 6.05 10.30
CA LEU A 119 7.89 7.42 10.43
C LEU A 119 8.20 8.00 11.82
N GLY A 120 7.94 7.23 12.88
CA GLY A 120 8.25 7.64 14.25
C GLY A 120 9.74 7.91 14.44
N ASP A 121 10.59 7.00 13.96
CA ASP A 121 12.05 7.14 14.01
C ASP A 121 12.55 8.34 13.21
N ALA A 122 11.99 8.58 12.03
CA ALA A 122 12.36 9.70 11.18
C ALA A 122 12.00 11.05 11.82
N LEU A 123 10.81 11.15 12.44
CA LEU A 123 10.37 12.34 13.15
C LEU A 123 11.17 12.58 14.43
N ALA A 124 11.54 11.53 15.16
CA ALA A 124 12.34 11.64 16.37
C ALA A 124 13.79 12.09 16.11
N LYS A 125 14.36 11.74 14.95
CA LYS A 125 15.71 12.17 14.54
C LYS A 125 15.76 13.62 14.04
N GLY A 126 14.62 14.18 13.64
CA GLY A 126 14.49 15.56 13.18
C GLY A 126 14.09 16.57 14.26
N ALA A 127 13.81 16.11 15.48
CA ALA A 127 13.48 16.92 16.65
C ALA A 127 14.73 17.19 17.52
#